data_AF-A0A7K2JJL7-F1
#
_entry.id   AF-A0A7K2JJL7-F1
#
_cell.length_a   1.000
_cell.length_b   1.000
_cell.length_c   1.000
_cell.angle_alpha   90.00
_cell.angle_beta   90.00
_cell.angle_gamma   90.00
#
_symmetry.space_group_name_H-M   'P 1'
#
loop_
_entity.id
_entity.type
_entity.pdbx_description
1 polymer ?
#
loop_
_entity_poly.entity_id
_entity_poly.type
_entity_poly.pdbx_seq_one_letter_code
_entity_poly.pdbx_strand_id
1 'polypeptide(L)'
;MGDAEAGGDASASATTADGGNGEIRIPDHIKDKLKEHGIDVDEWKNGAWKNWDKDDWLREAQDYVNPIIEDLWDPDRMRDAEEPGKEVDDSDLSGDQGVTDPEPAPVPAKAVPPSYHENAATAGKVFFDAPEGTMVCSATVVQDPAHPGKSNMVWTAGHCVHAGKKGGWYRNIAFVPSYNDAGRSTAELENATEEEIAPFGVWWGDWAQTSDQWIEQGGATGGDGAPYDFAVIHVTPEKGSNGKSLEETVGSALPVDFKAPAVPQVDSITATGYPAAPPYDGQKLFRCEDKPGRLSLTATDPTMYRIGCTMTG
;
A
#
# COMPACT_ATOMS: atom_id res chain seq x y z
N MET A 1 56.41 38.97 2.18
CA MET A 1 56.49 37.55 1.82
C MET A 1 56.17 36.76 3.07
N GLY A 2 55.07 36.00 3.06
CA GLY A 2 54.81 34.92 4.02
C GLY A 2 53.78 35.24 5.08
N ASP A 3 52.52 35.02 4.74
CA ASP A 3 51.34 34.95 5.60
C ASP A 3 51.41 33.82 6.64
N ALA A 4 50.74 34.01 7.78
CA ALA A 4 50.17 32.94 8.57
C ALA A 4 48.98 33.50 9.38
N GLU A 5 47.84 33.66 8.72
CA GLU A 5 46.56 33.84 9.40
C GLU A 5 46.12 32.51 10.04
N ALA A 6 45.86 32.56 11.34
CA ALA A 6 45.27 31.48 12.11
C ALA A 6 43.74 31.51 11.93
N GLY A 7 43.24 30.76 10.95
CA GLY A 7 41.82 30.44 10.82
C GLY A 7 41.45 29.29 11.76
N GLY A 8 40.99 29.61 12.96
CA GLY A 8 40.32 28.65 13.83
C GLY A 8 38.84 28.60 13.45
N ASP A 9 38.46 27.67 12.59
CA ASP A 9 37.05 27.40 12.30
C ASP A 9 36.37 26.82 13.54
N ALA A 10 35.37 27.56 14.02
CA ALA A 10 34.56 27.19 15.16
C ALA A 10 33.76 25.92 14.81
N SER A 11 34.09 24.85 15.53
CA SER A 11 33.28 23.66 15.74
C SER A 11 31.78 23.98 15.68
N ALA A 12 31.10 23.43 14.68
CA ALA A 12 29.65 23.38 14.62
C ALA A 12 29.12 22.86 15.96
N SER A 13 28.50 23.76 16.71
CA SER A 13 27.76 23.39 17.91
C SER A 13 26.45 22.77 17.43
N ALA A 14 26.34 21.45 17.57
CA ALA A 14 25.07 20.76 17.52
C ALA A 14 24.18 21.35 18.62
N THR A 15 23.23 22.20 18.23
CA THR A 15 22.13 22.59 19.09
C THR A 15 21.11 21.47 19.09
N THR A 16 21.14 20.66 20.14
CA THR A 16 20.03 19.85 20.60
C THR A 16 18.93 20.77 21.16
N ALA A 17 17.77 20.78 20.51
CA ALA A 17 16.42 21.08 20.99
C ALA A 17 15.51 20.73 19.79
N ASP A 18 14.46 19.93 19.86
CA ASP A 18 13.46 19.67 20.89
C ASP A 18 12.88 18.27 20.60
N GLY A 19 12.40 17.53 21.60
CA GLY A 19 11.78 16.22 21.35
C GLY A 19 10.52 16.37 20.50
N GLY A 20 10.47 15.80 19.30
CA GLY A 20 9.37 16.07 18.37
C GLY A 20 9.05 14.91 17.45
N ASN A 21 7.76 14.58 17.38
CA ASN A 21 7.13 13.88 16.26
C ASN A 21 7.67 14.43 14.93
N GLY A 22 7.91 13.54 13.96
CA GLY A 22 8.22 13.93 12.58
C GLY A 22 9.69 13.98 12.21
N GLU A 23 10.60 13.23 12.83
CA GLU A 23 11.93 13.03 12.25
C GLU A 23 11.80 12.41 10.84
N ILE A 24 12.64 12.84 9.89
CA ILE A 24 12.62 12.32 8.52
C ILE A 24 13.80 11.39 8.29
N ARG A 25 13.51 10.15 7.92
CA ARG A 25 14.49 9.12 7.63
C ARG A 25 14.49 8.80 6.14
N ILE A 26 15.68 8.77 5.54
CA ILE A 26 15.85 8.52 4.11
C ILE A 26 16.58 7.19 3.91
N PRO A 27 15.91 6.16 3.35
CA PRO A 27 16.58 4.95 2.84
C PRO A 27 17.72 5.29 1.88
N ASP A 28 18.87 4.63 2.02
CA ASP A 28 20.09 5.01 1.29
C ASP A 28 19.91 5.00 -0.24
N HIS A 29 19.15 4.05 -0.77
CA HIS A 29 18.95 3.87 -2.21
C HIS A 29 18.02 4.90 -2.86
N ILE A 30 17.28 5.71 -2.08
CA ILE A 30 16.40 6.76 -2.63
C ILE A 30 17.04 8.15 -2.57
N LYS A 31 18.17 8.32 -1.87
CA LYS A 31 18.84 9.62 -1.69
C LYS A 31 19.21 10.28 -3.02
N ASP A 32 19.69 9.49 -3.97
CA ASP A 32 20.11 10.02 -5.27
C ASP A 32 18.90 10.41 -6.13
N LYS A 33 17.80 9.65 -6.06
CA LYS A 33 16.55 9.99 -6.74
C LYS A 33 15.93 11.28 -6.21
N LEU A 34 15.93 11.47 -4.90
CA LEU A 34 15.44 12.71 -4.28
C LEU A 34 16.22 13.92 -4.81
N LYS A 35 17.54 13.81 -4.94
CA LYS A 35 18.37 14.88 -5.51
C LYS A 35 18.13 15.09 -7.00
N GLU A 36 18.02 14.01 -7.78
CA GLU A 36 17.76 14.05 -9.21
C GLU A 36 16.45 14.77 -9.53
N HIS A 37 15.41 14.51 -8.73
CA HIS A 37 14.08 15.12 -8.87
C HIS A 37 13.93 16.44 -8.09
N GLY A 38 15.00 16.96 -7.49
CA GLY A 38 14.97 18.24 -6.77
C GLY A 38 14.08 18.28 -5.53
N ILE A 39 13.79 17.11 -4.92
CA ILE A 39 12.96 17.01 -3.73
C ILE A 39 13.77 17.40 -2.50
N ASP A 40 13.43 18.56 -1.92
CA ASP A 40 13.96 18.98 -0.63
C ASP A 40 13.24 18.22 0.49
N VAL A 41 14.02 17.51 1.29
CA VAL A 41 13.53 16.62 2.35
C VAL A 41 12.96 17.41 3.53
N ASP A 42 13.53 18.57 3.85
CA ASP A 42 13.04 19.42 4.92
C ASP A 42 11.71 20.07 4.50
N GLU A 43 11.59 20.53 3.25
CA GLU A 43 10.31 20.99 2.71
C GLU A 43 9.28 19.86 2.63
N TRP A 44 9.71 18.65 2.24
CA TRP A 44 8.87 17.45 2.21
C TRP A 44 8.29 17.17 3.59
N LYS A 45 9.13 17.08 4.62
CA LYS A 45 8.68 16.92 6.02
C LYS A 45 7.66 17.99 6.42
N ASN A 46 7.83 19.22 5.96
CA ASN A 46 6.93 20.34 6.24
C ASN A 46 5.70 20.42 5.32
N GLY A 47 5.45 19.38 4.52
CA GLY A 47 4.21 19.21 3.76
C GLY A 47 4.31 19.49 2.26
N ALA A 48 5.51 19.65 1.68
CA ALA A 48 5.64 19.79 0.22
C ALA A 48 5.07 18.58 -0.54
N TRP A 49 5.00 17.41 0.10
CA TRP A 49 4.32 16.21 -0.42
C TRP A 49 2.80 16.37 -0.62
N LYS A 50 2.20 17.49 -0.20
CA LYS A 50 0.79 17.80 -0.51
C LYS A 50 0.62 18.48 -1.87
N ASN A 51 1.73 18.89 -2.51
CA ASN A 51 1.67 19.52 -3.83
C ASN A 51 1.60 18.46 -4.94
N TRP A 52 0.41 18.26 -5.51
CA TRP A 52 0.15 17.30 -6.58
C TRP A 52 0.19 17.93 -7.99
N ASP A 53 1.06 18.92 -8.20
CA ASP A 53 1.27 19.48 -9.54
C ASP A 53 1.70 18.36 -10.50
N LYS A 54 1.04 18.29 -11.65
CA LYS A 54 1.24 17.21 -12.64
C LYS A 54 2.62 17.25 -13.26
N ASP A 55 3.23 18.43 -13.34
CA ASP A 55 4.56 18.58 -13.94
C ASP A 55 5.67 18.02 -13.02
N ASP A 56 5.43 18.01 -11.71
CA ASP A 56 6.36 17.50 -10.68
C ASP A 56 5.94 16.13 -10.11
N TRP A 57 4.79 15.59 -10.52
CA TRP A 57 4.27 14.33 -10.01
C TRP A 57 4.98 13.14 -10.68
N LEU A 58 5.99 12.61 -9.99
CA LEU A 58 6.77 11.46 -10.42
C LEU A 58 5.87 10.27 -10.81
N ARG A 59 6.09 9.77 -12.02
CA ARG A 59 5.20 8.80 -12.68
C ARG A 59 5.91 7.52 -13.09
N GLU A 60 7.12 7.61 -13.62
CA GLU A 60 7.79 6.43 -14.16
C GLU A 60 8.17 5.45 -13.04
N ALA A 61 8.27 4.16 -13.38
CA ALA A 61 8.50 3.12 -12.38
C ALA A 61 9.80 3.32 -11.61
N GLN A 62 10.85 3.81 -12.28
CA GLN A 62 12.13 4.11 -11.66
C GLN A 62 12.10 5.33 -10.73
N ASP A 63 11.09 6.19 -10.79
CA ASP A 63 11.08 7.48 -10.10
C ASP A 63 10.40 7.44 -8.72
N TYR A 64 9.88 6.28 -8.30
CA TYR A 64 9.27 6.17 -6.98
C TYR A 64 10.23 6.59 -5.85
N VAL A 65 9.75 7.50 -4.99
CA VAL A 65 10.40 7.97 -3.77
C VAL A 65 9.37 8.09 -2.65
N ASN A 66 9.79 7.72 -1.44
CA ASN A 66 8.93 7.77 -0.27
C ASN A 66 9.79 7.95 1.00
N PRO A 67 10.20 9.19 1.32
CA PRO A 67 10.87 9.49 2.57
C PRO A 67 10.00 9.12 3.78
N ILE A 68 10.61 8.58 4.83
CA ILE A 68 9.90 8.15 6.05
C ILE A 68 9.73 9.37 6.95
N ILE A 69 8.50 9.71 7.30
CA ILE A 69 8.19 10.76 8.27
C ILE A 69 7.70 10.07 9.54
N GLU A 70 8.52 10.04 10.59
CA GLU A 70 8.17 9.37 11.84
C GLU A 70 6.87 9.94 12.44
N ASP A 71 6.04 9.04 12.95
CA ASP A 71 4.72 9.35 13.54
C ASP A 71 3.73 10.03 12.56
N LEU A 72 3.98 10.01 11.25
CA LEU A 72 3.01 10.53 10.27
C LEU A 72 1.72 9.71 10.28
N TRP A 73 1.86 8.39 10.41
CA TRP A 73 0.77 7.43 10.48
C TRP A 73 0.42 7.13 11.94
N ASP A 74 -0.10 8.15 12.62
CA ASP A 74 -0.64 8.00 13.97
C ASP A 74 -2.02 7.29 13.97
N PRO A 75 -2.48 6.80 15.13
CA PRO A 75 -3.80 6.18 15.31
C PRO A 75 -4.98 6.93 14.70
N ASP A 76 -5.01 8.26 14.85
CA ASP A 76 -6.13 9.08 14.39
C ASP A 76 -6.14 9.13 12.87
N ARG A 77 -4.98 9.39 12.27
CA ARG A 77 -4.84 9.44 10.81
C ARG A 77 -5.13 8.10 10.15
N MET A 78 -4.70 7.00 10.74
CA MET A 78 -5.00 5.66 10.22
C MET A 78 -6.49 5.35 10.27
N ARG A 79 -7.18 5.74 11.34
CA ARG A 79 -8.62 5.52 11.50
C ARG A 79 -9.43 6.30 10.47
N ASP A 80 -9.03 7.55 10.19
CA ASP A 80 -9.74 8.48 9.32
C ASP A 80 -9.45 8.29 7.83
N ALA A 81 -8.63 7.30 7.45
CA ALA A 81 -8.29 6.99 6.06
C ALA A 81 -9.44 6.34 5.30
N GLU A 82 -9.71 6.81 4.09
CA GLU A 82 -10.85 6.37 3.25
C GLU A 82 -10.38 5.48 2.08
N GLU A 83 -11.26 4.69 1.48
CA GLU A 83 -10.88 3.93 0.27
C GLU A 83 -10.72 4.85 -0.96
N PRO A 84 -9.88 4.46 -1.95
CA PRO A 84 -9.92 5.03 -3.28
C PRO A 84 -11.33 4.93 -3.85
N GLY A 85 -11.90 6.07 -4.27
CA GLY A 85 -13.19 6.12 -4.95
C GLY A 85 -13.12 5.42 -6.32
N LYS A 86 -13.16 4.10 -6.33
CA LYS A 86 -13.11 3.25 -7.52
C LYS A 86 -14.36 2.37 -7.54
N GLU A 87 -15.42 2.89 -8.11
CA GLU A 87 -16.59 2.10 -8.46
C GLU A 87 -16.40 1.59 -9.89
N VAL A 88 -16.29 0.27 -10.07
CA VAL A 88 -16.46 -0.35 -11.39
C VAL A 88 -17.97 -0.50 -11.60
N ASP A 89 -18.56 0.37 -12.43
CA ASP A 89 -20.00 0.33 -12.73
C ASP A 89 -20.28 -0.79 -13.76
N ASP A 90 -21.48 -1.38 -13.74
CA ASP A 90 -21.91 -2.36 -14.75
C ASP A 90 -21.80 -1.82 -16.20
N SER A 91 -21.96 -0.51 -16.37
CA SER A 91 -21.75 0.18 -17.63
C SER A 91 -20.29 0.15 -18.10
N ASP A 92 -19.31 0.09 -17.18
CA ASP A 92 -17.89 -0.09 -17.49
C ASP A 92 -17.58 -1.53 -17.98
N LEU A 93 -18.47 -2.48 -17.71
CA LEU A 93 -18.40 -3.88 -18.15
C LEU A 93 -19.29 -4.18 -19.37
N SER A 94 -20.17 -3.24 -19.76
CA SER A 94 -21.15 -3.42 -20.84
C SER A 94 -20.57 -3.54 -22.26
N GLY A 95 -19.26 -3.27 -22.41
CA GLY A 95 -18.51 -3.38 -23.65
C GLY A 95 -17.74 -4.69 -23.83
N ASP A 96 -17.86 -5.64 -22.91
CA ASP A 96 -17.10 -6.89 -22.92
C ASP A 96 -17.19 -7.65 -24.27
N GLN A 97 -16.03 -7.95 -24.85
CA GLN A 97 -15.86 -8.73 -26.09
C GLN A 97 -15.10 -10.06 -25.88
N GLY A 98 -14.81 -10.45 -24.63
CA GLY A 98 -14.03 -11.63 -24.27
C GLY A 98 -14.86 -12.81 -23.77
N VAL A 99 -14.23 -13.71 -23.00
CA VAL A 99 -14.87 -14.90 -22.43
C VAL A 99 -15.23 -14.63 -20.97
N THR A 100 -16.31 -13.89 -20.75
CA THR A 100 -16.82 -13.57 -19.42
C THR A 100 -17.96 -14.51 -19.05
N ASP A 101 -17.89 -15.04 -17.83
CA ASP A 101 -18.98 -15.79 -17.22
C ASP A 101 -20.01 -14.81 -16.63
N PRO A 102 -21.25 -15.25 -16.36
CA PRO A 102 -22.23 -14.41 -15.68
C PRO A 102 -21.66 -13.83 -14.38
N GLU A 103 -22.07 -12.61 -14.04
CA GLU A 103 -21.70 -11.99 -12.78
C GLU A 103 -22.01 -12.93 -11.59
N PRO A 104 -21.04 -13.18 -10.70
CA PRO A 104 -21.25 -14.04 -9.55
C PRO A 104 -22.27 -13.43 -8.60
N ALA A 105 -23.06 -14.29 -7.95
CA ALA A 105 -23.99 -13.85 -6.92
C ALA A 105 -23.21 -13.25 -5.72
N PRO A 106 -23.74 -12.21 -5.05
CA PRO A 106 -23.09 -11.62 -3.89
C PRO A 106 -22.82 -12.65 -2.77
N VAL A 107 -21.58 -12.70 -2.30
CA VAL A 107 -21.07 -13.51 -1.21
C VAL A 107 -20.73 -12.60 -0.04
N PRO A 108 -21.54 -12.60 1.04
CA PRO A 108 -21.32 -11.75 2.20
C PRO A 108 -19.94 -12.00 2.83
N ALA A 109 -19.15 -10.93 2.95
CA ALA A 109 -17.88 -10.96 3.65
C ALA A 109 -18.09 -11.32 5.13
N LYS A 110 -17.24 -12.20 5.65
CA LYS A 110 -17.24 -12.61 7.05
C LYS A 110 -16.08 -11.97 7.77
N ALA A 111 -16.33 -11.41 8.94
CA ALA A 111 -15.26 -10.92 9.80
C ALA A 111 -14.27 -12.07 10.10
N VAL A 112 -12.98 -11.80 9.98
CA VAL A 112 -11.94 -12.68 10.50
C VAL A 112 -12.01 -12.62 12.04
N PRO A 113 -11.84 -13.75 12.76
CA PRO A 113 -11.77 -13.70 14.22
C PRO A 113 -10.62 -12.79 14.68
N PRO A 114 -10.79 -11.99 15.76
CA PRO A 114 -9.70 -11.26 16.40
C PRO A 114 -8.49 -12.13 16.73
N SER A 115 -7.35 -11.49 16.98
CA SER A 115 -6.01 -12.09 16.87
C SER A 115 -5.68 -12.36 15.40
N TYR A 116 -5.73 -11.31 14.57
CA TYR A 116 -5.42 -11.38 13.14
C TYR A 116 -4.01 -11.89 12.86
N HIS A 117 -3.06 -11.65 13.76
CA HIS A 117 -1.72 -12.22 13.69
C HIS A 117 -1.71 -13.75 13.73
N GLU A 118 -2.72 -14.40 14.34
CA GLU A 118 -2.87 -15.85 14.33
C GLU A 118 -3.78 -16.31 13.18
N ASN A 119 -4.85 -15.55 12.89
CA ASN A 119 -5.91 -15.97 11.97
C ASN A 119 -5.68 -15.58 10.50
N ALA A 120 -4.83 -14.58 10.25
CA ALA A 120 -4.53 -13.99 8.94
C ALA A 120 -3.19 -13.21 8.97
N ALA A 121 -2.12 -13.85 9.48
CA ALA A 121 -0.83 -13.22 9.75
C ALA A 121 -0.23 -12.41 8.58
N THR A 122 -0.47 -12.86 7.35
CA THR A 122 0.05 -12.21 6.13
C THR A 122 -0.77 -11.01 5.68
N ALA A 123 -1.94 -10.76 6.25
CA ALA A 123 -2.81 -9.65 5.87
C ALA A 123 -2.47 -8.38 6.66
N GLY A 124 -2.49 -7.23 5.97
CA GLY A 124 -2.35 -5.93 6.60
C GLY A 124 -3.02 -4.83 5.80
N LYS A 125 -3.03 -3.64 6.39
CA LYS A 125 -3.66 -2.44 5.84
C LYS A 125 -2.59 -1.53 5.25
N VAL A 126 -2.85 -0.98 4.07
CA VAL A 126 -1.96 -0.02 3.40
C VAL A 126 -2.56 1.36 3.54
N PHE A 127 -1.75 2.33 3.96
CA PHE A 127 -2.11 3.73 4.07
C PHE A 127 -1.26 4.55 3.10
N PHE A 128 -1.86 5.57 2.49
CA PHE A 128 -1.15 6.44 1.55
C PHE A 128 -1.88 7.78 1.40
N ASP A 129 -1.18 8.77 0.86
CA ASP A 129 -1.78 10.05 0.49
C ASP A 129 -1.97 10.13 -1.03
N ALA A 130 -3.16 10.59 -1.40
CA ALA A 130 -3.57 10.90 -2.77
C ALA A 130 -4.00 12.38 -2.87
N PRO A 131 -4.22 12.91 -4.09
CA PRO A 131 -4.77 14.25 -4.27
C PRO A 131 -6.10 14.49 -3.54
N GLU A 132 -6.90 13.45 -3.38
CA GLU A 132 -8.22 13.49 -2.75
C GLU A 132 -8.17 13.47 -1.21
N GLY A 133 -7.07 12.98 -0.64
CA GLY A 133 -6.92 12.86 0.81
C GLY A 133 -6.05 11.67 1.23
N THR A 134 -6.21 11.30 2.50
CA THR A 134 -5.57 10.12 3.07
C THR A 134 -6.41 8.88 2.76
N MET A 135 -5.78 7.91 2.13
CA MET A 135 -6.45 6.76 1.53
C MET A 135 -5.97 5.44 2.14
N VAL A 136 -6.73 4.38 1.88
CA VAL A 136 -6.48 3.06 2.44
C VAL A 136 -6.75 1.91 1.48
N CYS A 137 -5.92 0.90 1.56
CA CYS A 137 -6.04 -0.36 0.83
C CYS A 137 -5.73 -1.54 1.75
N SER A 138 -5.72 -2.74 1.17
CA SER A 138 -5.18 -3.94 1.82
C SER A 138 -3.95 -4.45 1.06
N ALA A 139 -3.08 -5.16 1.76
CA ALA A 139 -1.97 -5.87 1.14
C ALA A 139 -1.67 -7.18 1.86
N THR A 140 -0.91 -8.02 1.16
CA THR A 140 -0.49 -9.34 1.64
C THR A 140 1.02 -9.43 1.69
N VAL A 141 1.60 -9.91 2.80
CA VAL A 141 3.01 -10.27 2.88
C VAL A 141 3.28 -11.47 1.97
N VAL A 142 4.16 -11.29 1.00
CA VAL A 142 4.48 -12.30 -0.02
C VAL A 142 5.93 -12.73 0.05
N GLN A 143 6.21 -13.96 -0.38
CA GLN A 143 7.55 -14.51 -0.39
C GLN A 143 8.45 -13.71 -1.33
N ASP A 144 9.69 -13.47 -0.89
CA ASP A 144 10.74 -12.91 -1.72
C ASP A 144 11.69 -14.03 -2.18
N PRO A 145 11.70 -14.40 -3.47
CA PRO A 145 12.63 -15.40 -3.99
C PRO A 145 14.11 -15.04 -3.79
N ALA A 146 14.45 -13.76 -3.69
CA ALA A 146 15.81 -13.29 -3.44
C ALA A 146 16.21 -13.39 -1.96
N HIS A 147 15.24 -13.36 -1.04
CA HIS A 147 15.46 -13.47 0.41
C HIS A 147 14.50 -14.48 1.08
N PRO A 148 14.65 -15.80 0.81
CA PRO A 148 13.72 -16.81 1.32
C PRO A 148 13.64 -16.83 2.86
N GLY A 149 12.43 -16.79 3.40
CA GLY A 149 12.17 -16.75 4.84
C GLY A 149 12.45 -15.40 5.50
N LYS A 150 12.81 -14.39 4.71
CA LYS A 150 13.20 -13.04 5.15
C LYS A 150 12.62 -11.95 4.27
N SER A 151 11.42 -12.18 3.73
CA SER A 151 10.77 -11.22 2.84
C SER A 151 10.46 -9.90 3.56
N ASN A 152 10.62 -8.82 2.82
CA ASN A 152 10.12 -7.47 3.11
C ASN A 152 9.14 -7.01 2.02
N MET A 153 8.53 -7.94 1.30
CA MET A 153 7.68 -7.67 0.14
C MET A 153 6.21 -7.81 0.51
N VAL A 154 5.40 -6.84 0.08
CA VAL A 154 3.94 -6.91 0.15
C VAL A 154 3.33 -6.76 -1.25
N TRP A 155 2.27 -7.50 -1.51
CA TRP A 155 1.49 -7.47 -2.74
C TRP A 155 0.17 -6.72 -2.52
N THR A 156 -0.14 -5.79 -3.42
CA THR A 156 -1.36 -4.98 -3.39
C THR A 156 -1.84 -4.66 -4.82
N ALA A 157 -2.83 -3.80 -4.98
CA ALA A 157 -3.30 -3.36 -6.28
C ALA A 157 -2.47 -2.19 -6.83
N GLY A 158 -2.39 -2.06 -8.15
CA GLY A 158 -1.71 -0.95 -8.83
C GLY A 158 -2.32 0.40 -8.47
N HIS A 159 -3.65 0.47 -8.35
CA HIS A 159 -4.36 1.67 -7.97
C HIS A 159 -4.15 2.07 -6.50
N CYS A 160 -3.59 1.20 -5.65
CA CYS A 160 -3.23 1.56 -4.27
C CYS A 160 -1.91 2.31 -4.20
N VAL A 161 -1.12 2.33 -5.28
CA VAL A 161 0.22 2.92 -5.31
C VAL A 161 0.40 3.98 -6.40
N HIS A 162 -0.40 3.95 -7.46
CA HIS A 162 -0.24 4.82 -8.62
C HIS A 162 -1.59 5.21 -9.25
N ALA A 163 -1.74 6.48 -9.60
CA ALA A 163 -2.96 7.07 -10.19
C ALA A 163 -3.24 6.69 -11.66
N GLY A 164 -2.69 5.57 -12.13
CA GLY A 164 -2.77 5.10 -13.52
C GLY A 164 -2.43 6.18 -14.56
N LYS A 165 -3.19 6.25 -15.65
CA LYS A 165 -3.01 7.14 -16.81
C LYS A 165 -2.99 8.64 -16.49
N LYS A 166 -3.63 9.07 -15.39
CA LYS A 166 -3.91 10.49 -15.12
C LYS A 166 -2.98 11.15 -14.10
N GLY A 167 -2.06 10.40 -13.48
CA GLY A 167 -1.16 10.91 -12.46
C GLY A 167 0.07 10.04 -12.26
N GLY A 168 0.68 10.14 -11.08
CA GLY A 168 1.91 9.43 -10.72
C GLY A 168 1.76 8.57 -9.47
N TRP A 169 2.90 8.33 -8.81
CA TRP A 169 2.99 7.59 -7.55
C TRP A 169 2.32 8.31 -6.39
N TYR A 170 1.51 7.59 -5.60
CA TYR A 170 1.03 8.08 -4.32
C TYR A 170 2.18 8.21 -3.32
N ARG A 171 1.94 9.03 -2.28
CA ARG A 171 2.98 9.45 -1.34
C ARG A 171 2.70 8.88 0.04
N ASN A 172 3.72 8.85 0.88
CA ASN A 172 3.65 8.38 2.26
C ASN A 172 3.11 6.97 2.39
N ILE A 173 3.41 6.09 1.44
CA ILE A 173 2.85 4.73 1.42
C ILE A 173 3.44 3.92 2.58
N ALA A 174 2.57 3.38 3.42
CA ALA A 174 2.94 2.53 4.54
C ALA A 174 2.02 1.31 4.65
N PHE A 175 2.56 0.22 5.19
CA PHE A 175 1.87 -1.04 5.44
C PHE A 175 1.89 -1.33 6.93
N VAL A 176 0.74 -1.71 7.48
CA VAL A 176 0.57 -2.11 8.87
C VAL A 176 0.07 -3.56 8.93
N PRO A 177 0.96 -4.53 9.23
CA PRO A 177 0.56 -5.92 9.40
C PRO A 177 -0.30 -6.10 10.66
N SER A 178 -1.35 -6.93 10.55
CA SER A 178 -2.30 -7.17 11.65
C SER A 178 -2.89 -5.89 12.26
N TYR A 179 -3.21 -4.90 11.41
CA TYR A 179 -3.88 -3.67 11.84
C TYR A 179 -5.15 -3.98 12.66
N ASN A 180 -5.30 -3.32 13.81
CA ASN A 180 -6.37 -3.57 14.77
C ASN A 180 -6.51 -5.06 15.09
N ASP A 181 -5.40 -5.69 15.48
CA ASP A 181 -5.30 -7.14 15.73
C ASP A 181 -6.39 -7.68 16.66
N ALA A 182 -6.81 -6.88 17.64
CA ALA A 182 -7.86 -7.22 18.60
C ALA A 182 -9.30 -7.07 18.04
N GLY A 183 -9.47 -6.62 16.81
CA GLY A 183 -10.78 -6.45 16.16
C GLY A 183 -11.69 -5.45 16.86
N ARG A 184 -11.11 -4.42 17.49
CA ARG A 184 -11.85 -3.36 18.20
C ARG A 184 -12.75 -2.58 17.25
N SER A 185 -13.86 -2.06 17.76
CA SER A 185 -14.73 -1.13 17.04
C SER A 185 -14.08 0.25 16.90
N THR A 186 -14.55 1.05 15.94
CA THR A 186 -14.08 2.43 15.72
C THR A 186 -14.09 3.27 17.01
N ALA A 187 -15.16 3.16 17.81
CA ALA A 187 -15.27 3.88 19.08
C ALA A 187 -14.24 3.42 20.13
N GLU A 188 -13.88 2.13 20.14
CA GLU A 188 -12.82 1.63 21.03
C GLU A 188 -11.43 2.05 20.56
N LEU A 189 -11.25 2.32 19.26
CA LEU A 189 -9.99 2.77 18.66
C LEU A 189 -9.69 4.25 18.94
N GLU A 190 -10.69 5.08 19.28
CA GLU A 190 -10.49 6.51 19.62
C GLU A 190 -9.50 6.73 20.77
N ASN A 191 -9.32 5.73 21.64
CA ASN A 191 -8.39 5.80 22.78
C ASN A 191 -7.28 4.75 22.71
N ALA A 192 -7.14 4.06 21.57
CA ALA A 192 -6.14 3.01 21.42
C ALA A 192 -4.76 3.61 21.13
N THR A 193 -3.73 3.03 21.73
CA THR A 193 -2.33 3.43 21.46
C THR A 193 -1.86 2.89 20.10
N GLU A 194 -0.80 3.49 19.54
CA GLU A 194 -0.17 2.97 18.30
C GLU A 194 0.15 1.47 18.42
N GLU A 195 0.69 1.01 19.55
CA GLU A 195 1.03 -0.40 19.76
C GLU A 195 -0.19 -1.34 19.83
N GLU A 196 -1.38 -0.82 20.15
CA GLU A 196 -2.62 -1.61 20.15
C GLU A 196 -3.21 -1.72 18.75
N ILE A 197 -2.99 -0.71 17.91
CA ILE A 197 -3.50 -0.64 16.53
C ILE A 197 -2.53 -1.31 15.55
N ALA A 198 -1.24 -1.10 15.74
CA ALA A 198 -0.14 -1.56 14.90
C ALA A 198 0.87 -2.37 15.75
N PRO A 199 0.49 -3.55 16.27
CA PRO A 199 1.33 -4.30 17.22
C PRO A 199 2.67 -4.77 16.65
N PHE A 200 2.82 -4.78 15.33
CA PHE A 200 4.06 -5.11 14.61
C PHE A 200 4.68 -3.88 13.91
N GLY A 201 4.26 -2.68 14.30
CA GLY A 201 4.76 -1.41 13.80
C GLY A 201 4.27 -1.01 12.41
N VAL A 202 4.66 0.19 12.01
CA VAL A 202 4.40 0.77 10.68
C VAL A 202 5.60 0.51 9.76
N TRP A 203 5.34 -0.02 8.56
CA TRP A 203 6.36 -0.39 7.57
C TRP A 203 6.21 0.46 6.31
N TRP A 204 7.17 1.33 6.06
CA TRP A 204 7.15 2.28 4.94
C TRP A 204 7.62 1.63 3.64
N GLY A 205 6.91 1.89 2.54
CA GLY A 205 7.31 1.44 1.22
C GLY A 205 8.53 2.20 0.73
N ASP A 206 9.73 1.64 0.81
CA ASP A 206 10.96 2.29 0.33
C ASP A 206 11.26 1.98 -1.15
N TRP A 207 10.48 1.08 -1.74
CA TRP A 207 10.41 0.84 -3.18
C TRP A 207 9.02 0.29 -3.53
N ALA A 208 8.50 0.68 -4.70
CA ALA A 208 7.25 0.14 -5.23
C ALA A 208 7.36 -0.03 -6.74
N GLN A 209 6.62 -1.00 -7.27
CA GLN A 209 6.45 -1.20 -8.71
C GLN A 209 5.04 -1.70 -9.01
N THR A 210 4.49 -1.19 -10.11
CA THR A 210 3.23 -1.65 -10.72
C THR A 210 3.51 -1.95 -12.20
N SER A 211 2.53 -2.48 -12.92
CA SER A 211 2.67 -2.79 -14.34
C SER A 211 2.72 -1.54 -15.21
N ASP A 212 3.46 -1.60 -16.33
CA ASP A 212 3.47 -0.52 -17.33
C ASP A 212 2.07 -0.30 -17.93
N GLN A 213 1.30 -1.39 -18.07
CA GLN A 213 -0.08 -1.34 -18.55
C GLN A 213 -1.00 -0.57 -17.59
N TRP A 214 -0.84 -0.76 -16.27
CA TRP A 214 -1.58 0.04 -15.29
C TRP A 214 -1.20 1.51 -15.38
N ILE A 215 0.09 1.83 -15.48
CA ILE A 215 0.55 3.22 -15.64
C ILE A 215 -0.06 3.84 -16.90
N GLU A 216 -0.02 3.14 -18.04
CA GLU A 216 -0.49 3.65 -19.34
C GLU A 216 -2.02 3.77 -19.43
N GLN A 217 -2.76 2.78 -18.90
CA GLN A 217 -4.18 2.57 -19.19
C GLN A 217 -5.08 2.75 -17.98
N GLY A 218 -4.57 2.45 -16.78
CA GLY A 218 -5.35 2.40 -15.54
C GLY A 218 -6.07 3.70 -15.23
N GLY A 219 -7.27 3.59 -14.65
CA GLY A 219 -8.08 4.73 -14.24
C GLY A 219 -8.92 4.43 -13.02
N ALA A 220 -9.47 5.48 -12.40
CA ALA A 220 -10.40 5.39 -11.28
C ALA A 220 -11.81 4.89 -11.71
N THR A 221 -12.13 4.99 -13.00
CA THR A 221 -13.40 4.56 -13.59
C THR A 221 -13.12 3.96 -14.96
N GLY A 222 -13.98 3.08 -15.46
CA GLY A 222 -13.71 2.27 -16.64
C GLY A 222 -12.79 1.10 -16.29
N GLY A 223 -13.10 -0.10 -16.79
CA GLY A 223 -12.30 -1.30 -16.53
C GLY A 223 -10.88 -1.27 -17.12
N ASP A 224 -10.49 -0.20 -17.81
CA ASP A 224 -9.19 -0.08 -18.47
C ASP A 224 -8.03 -0.37 -17.51
N GLY A 225 -7.13 -1.27 -17.93
CA GLY A 225 -5.97 -1.67 -17.13
C GLY A 225 -6.26 -2.60 -15.95
N ALA A 226 -7.51 -2.96 -15.65
CA ALA A 226 -7.88 -3.82 -14.51
C ALA A 226 -7.15 -5.18 -14.48
N PRO A 227 -6.90 -5.88 -15.60
CA PRO A 227 -6.12 -7.13 -15.61
C PRO A 227 -4.66 -6.95 -15.15
N TYR A 228 -4.19 -5.71 -15.10
CA TYR A 228 -2.83 -5.35 -14.75
C TYR A 228 -2.76 -4.50 -13.45
N ASP A 229 -3.88 -4.41 -12.72
CA ASP A 229 -4.02 -3.67 -11.47
C ASP A 229 -3.41 -4.43 -10.29
N PHE A 230 -2.09 -4.61 -10.32
CA PHE A 230 -1.30 -5.21 -9.26
C PHE A 230 0.00 -4.45 -9.06
N ALA A 231 0.47 -4.43 -7.81
CA ALA A 231 1.73 -3.82 -7.43
C ALA A 231 2.43 -4.62 -6.34
N VAL A 232 3.74 -4.42 -6.27
CA VAL A 232 4.59 -4.93 -5.20
C VAL A 232 5.28 -3.76 -4.53
N ILE A 233 5.34 -3.79 -3.21
CA ILE A 233 6.03 -2.80 -2.39
C ILE A 233 7.08 -3.55 -1.56
N HIS A 234 8.32 -3.09 -1.62
CA HIS A 234 9.32 -3.45 -0.62
C HIS A 234 9.19 -2.46 0.54
N VAL A 235 9.16 -2.97 1.76
CA VAL A 235 8.93 -2.15 2.94
C VAL A 235 10.07 -2.21 3.95
N THR A 236 10.19 -1.15 4.74
CA THR A 236 11.19 -1.01 5.80
C THR A 236 10.50 -0.46 7.06
N PRO A 237 10.82 -0.96 8.27
CA PRO A 237 10.13 -0.52 9.48
C PRO A 237 10.51 0.93 9.80
N GLU A 238 9.53 1.74 10.17
CA GLU A 238 9.67 3.18 10.45
C GLU A 238 10.82 3.45 11.44
N LYS A 239 10.75 2.83 12.63
CA LYS A 239 11.69 2.98 13.75
C LYS A 239 13.03 2.24 13.52
N GLY A 240 13.26 1.73 12.31
CA GLY A 240 14.43 0.93 11.94
C GLY A 240 14.32 -0.54 12.34
N SER A 241 15.05 -1.41 11.63
CA SER A 241 14.99 -2.86 11.87
C SER A 241 15.84 -3.26 13.08
N ASN A 242 15.29 -4.10 13.94
CA ASN A 242 16.04 -4.81 14.98
C ASN A 242 16.81 -6.03 14.43
N GLY A 243 17.01 -6.09 13.11
CA GLY A 243 17.63 -7.20 12.39
C GLY A 243 16.63 -8.24 11.86
N LYS A 244 15.32 -8.08 12.11
CA LYS A 244 14.26 -8.92 11.54
C LYS A 244 13.65 -8.31 10.29
N SER A 245 13.29 -9.17 9.34
CA SER A 245 12.45 -8.82 8.19
C SER A 245 10.97 -8.74 8.58
N LEU A 246 10.13 -8.30 7.64
CA LEU A 246 8.67 -8.33 7.79
C LEU A 246 8.17 -9.77 7.98
N GLU A 247 8.58 -10.69 7.11
CA GLU A 247 8.22 -12.12 7.20
C GLU A 247 8.63 -12.74 8.55
N GLU A 248 9.83 -12.44 9.06
CA GLU A 248 10.26 -12.91 10.39
C GLU A 248 9.47 -12.26 11.53
N THR A 249 8.89 -11.08 11.30
CA THR A 249 8.05 -10.35 12.27
C THR A 249 6.64 -10.92 12.34
N VAL A 250 6.01 -11.15 11.18
CA VAL A 250 4.64 -11.69 11.10
C VAL A 250 4.60 -13.23 11.12
N GLY A 251 5.74 -13.89 10.96
CA GLY A 251 5.91 -15.33 11.03
C GLY A 251 5.57 -16.11 9.75
N SER A 252 5.10 -15.45 8.68
CA SER A 252 4.77 -16.10 7.42
C SER A 252 4.71 -15.14 6.23
N ALA A 253 4.80 -15.71 5.02
CA ALA A 253 4.58 -15.01 3.76
C ALA A 253 3.94 -15.97 2.75
N LEU A 254 3.00 -15.48 1.94
CA LEU A 254 2.33 -16.29 0.92
C LEU A 254 3.16 -16.39 -0.37
N PRO A 255 3.16 -17.54 -1.06
CA PRO A 255 3.72 -17.60 -2.41
C PRO A 255 2.86 -16.80 -3.39
N VAL A 256 3.48 -16.27 -4.44
CA VAL A 256 2.77 -15.67 -5.58
C VAL A 256 2.82 -16.65 -6.76
N ASP A 257 1.66 -17.01 -7.29
CA ASP A 257 1.55 -17.92 -8.44
C ASP A 257 1.23 -17.17 -9.74
N PHE A 258 2.24 -16.98 -10.58
CA PHE A 258 2.08 -16.36 -11.92
C PHE A 258 1.61 -17.34 -13.00
N LYS A 259 1.53 -18.64 -12.70
CA LYS A 259 1.06 -19.70 -13.62
C LYS A 259 -0.10 -20.47 -13.00
N ALA A 260 -0.98 -19.73 -12.34
CA ALA A 260 -2.15 -20.27 -11.67
C ALA A 260 -3.04 -21.08 -12.65
N PRO A 261 -3.73 -22.13 -12.17
CA PRO A 261 -4.62 -22.96 -12.99
C PRO A 261 -5.71 -22.11 -13.64
N ALA A 262 -6.12 -22.43 -14.88
CA ALA A 262 -7.21 -21.72 -15.52
C ALA A 262 -8.48 -21.69 -14.64
N VAL A 263 -9.25 -20.60 -14.67
CA VAL A 263 -10.43 -20.39 -13.80
C VAL A 263 -11.32 -21.62 -13.60
N PRO A 264 -11.69 -22.42 -14.63
CA PRO A 264 -12.53 -23.61 -14.44
C PRO A 264 -11.91 -24.73 -13.59
N GLN A 265 -10.60 -24.70 -13.37
CA GLN A 265 -9.83 -25.66 -12.57
C GLN A 265 -9.63 -25.20 -11.12
N VAL A 266 -10.05 -23.98 -10.79
CA VAL A 266 -9.96 -23.45 -9.42
C VAL A 266 -11.28 -23.70 -8.71
N ASP A 267 -11.22 -24.51 -7.65
CA ASP A 267 -12.41 -24.89 -6.88
C ASP A 267 -12.93 -23.74 -6.01
N SER A 268 -12.02 -22.92 -5.46
CA SER A 268 -12.34 -21.78 -4.58
C SER A 268 -11.20 -20.77 -4.53
N ILE A 269 -11.53 -19.49 -4.32
CA ILE A 269 -10.61 -18.40 -3.98
C ILE A 269 -11.08 -17.75 -2.69
N THR A 270 -10.13 -17.43 -1.81
CA THR A 270 -10.37 -16.63 -0.62
C THR A 270 -9.79 -15.23 -0.81
N ALA A 271 -10.62 -14.20 -0.76
CA ALA A 271 -10.19 -12.80 -0.67
C ALA A 271 -10.22 -12.35 0.79
N THR A 272 -9.19 -11.61 1.23
CA THR A 272 -9.05 -11.12 2.62
C THR A 272 -8.61 -9.65 2.58
N GLY A 273 -9.24 -8.78 3.36
CA GLY A 273 -8.92 -7.35 3.37
C GLY A 273 -9.68 -6.53 4.41
N TYR A 274 -9.39 -5.23 4.44
CA TYR A 274 -10.00 -4.20 5.27
C TYR A 274 -10.91 -3.29 4.42
N PRO A 275 -12.13 -3.74 4.06
CA PRO A 275 -13.07 -2.92 3.28
C PRO A 275 -13.44 -1.63 4.03
N ALA A 276 -13.47 -0.49 3.34
CA ALA A 276 -13.67 0.82 3.98
C ALA A 276 -14.93 1.56 3.53
N ALA A 277 -15.60 1.15 2.46
CA ALA A 277 -16.92 1.65 2.09
C ALA A 277 -18.02 1.08 3.00
N PRO A 278 -19.15 1.82 3.17
CA PRO A 278 -20.36 1.27 3.75
C PRO A 278 -20.79 -0.06 3.10
N PRO A 279 -21.18 -1.08 3.90
CA PRO A 279 -21.47 -1.02 5.33
C PRO A 279 -20.26 -1.23 6.25
N TYR A 280 -19.04 -1.23 5.73
CA TYR A 280 -17.79 -1.35 6.48
C TYR A 280 -17.23 0.03 6.84
N ASP A 281 -16.24 0.04 7.74
CA ASP A 281 -15.62 1.24 8.29
C ASP A 281 -14.09 1.24 8.16
N GLY A 282 -13.52 0.24 7.46
CA GLY A 282 -12.09 0.11 7.26
C GLY A 282 -11.32 -0.45 8.46
N GLN A 283 -11.93 -0.61 9.63
CA GLN A 283 -11.21 -0.87 10.87
C GLN A 283 -10.97 -2.35 11.14
N LYS A 284 -11.76 -3.25 10.52
CA LYS A 284 -11.72 -4.70 10.78
C LYS A 284 -11.38 -5.50 9.55
N LEU A 285 -10.80 -6.67 9.77
CA LEU A 285 -10.43 -7.59 8.71
C LEU A 285 -11.61 -8.52 8.36
N PHE A 286 -11.88 -8.64 7.07
CA PHE A 286 -12.91 -9.49 6.52
C PHE A 286 -12.33 -10.47 5.50
N ARG A 287 -13.09 -11.52 5.21
CA ARG A 287 -12.79 -12.47 4.14
C ARG A 287 -14.04 -12.96 3.43
N CYS A 288 -13.90 -13.28 2.15
CA CYS A 288 -14.88 -13.99 1.36
C CYS A 288 -14.23 -15.24 0.76
N GLU A 289 -15.01 -16.30 0.63
CA GLU A 289 -14.60 -17.48 -0.14
C GLU A 289 -15.68 -17.78 -1.16
N ASP A 290 -15.28 -17.91 -2.42
CA ASP A 290 -16.20 -18.15 -3.54
C ASP A 290 -15.50 -18.93 -4.66
N LYS A 291 -16.28 -19.56 -5.53
CA LYS A 291 -15.77 -20.18 -6.74
C LYS A 291 -15.61 -19.10 -7.82
N PRO A 292 -14.41 -18.90 -8.38
CA PRO A 292 -14.21 -17.83 -9.35
C PRO A 292 -14.90 -18.12 -10.70
N GLY A 293 -15.45 -17.07 -11.30
CA GLY A 293 -15.81 -16.99 -12.71
C GLY A 293 -14.77 -16.18 -13.50
N ARG A 294 -14.87 -16.21 -14.82
CA ARG A 294 -14.01 -15.43 -15.72
C ARG A 294 -14.57 -14.03 -15.95
N LEU A 295 -13.70 -13.04 -15.93
CA LEU A 295 -13.98 -11.70 -16.43
C LEU A 295 -12.91 -11.30 -17.44
N SER A 296 -13.33 -10.98 -18.65
CA SER A 296 -12.50 -10.41 -19.70
C SER A 296 -13.11 -9.06 -20.07
N LEU A 297 -12.30 -8.04 -20.32
CA LEU A 297 -12.83 -6.73 -20.74
C LEU A 297 -12.68 -6.57 -22.24
N THR A 298 -11.53 -6.97 -22.77
CA THR A 298 -11.30 -7.13 -24.20
C THR A 298 -10.82 -8.55 -24.50
N ALA A 299 -10.90 -8.97 -25.77
CA ALA A 299 -10.43 -10.29 -26.19
C ALA A 299 -8.90 -10.44 -26.15
N THR A 300 -8.15 -9.34 -26.11
CA THR A 300 -6.69 -9.32 -26.07
C THR A 300 -6.12 -9.28 -24.66
N ASP A 301 -6.94 -8.94 -23.67
CA ASP A 301 -6.52 -8.83 -22.29
C ASP A 301 -6.45 -10.20 -21.59
N PRO A 302 -5.59 -10.34 -20.57
CA PRO A 302 -5.63 -11.47 -19.67
C PRO A 302 -7.01 -11.62 -19.03
N THR A 303 -7.52 -12.85 -18.99
CA THR A 303 -8.76 -13.16 -18.26
C THR A 303 -8.52 -13.07 -16.75
N MET A 304 -9.34 -12.26 -16.08
CA MET A 304 -9.33 -12.10 -14.62
C MET A 304 -10.22 -13.13 -13.93
N TYR A 305 -9.94 -13.35 -12.65
CA TYR A 305 -10.77 -14.13 -11.73
C TYR A 305 -11.75 -13.18 -11.06
N ARG A 306 -13.05 -13.43 -11.18
CA ARG A 306 -14.11 -12.65 -10.54
C ARG A 306 -14.84 -13.51 -9.51
N ILE A 307 -14.99 -12.98 -8.30
CA ILE A 307 -15.79 -13.58 -7.21
C ILE A 307 -16.85 -12.59 -6.76
N GLY A 308 -17.93 -13.07 -6.15
CA GLY A 308 -19.05 -12.23 -5.68
C GLY A 308 -18.80 -11.54 -4.34
N CYS A 309 -17.56 -11.37 -3.89
CA CYS A 309 -17.27 -10.88 -2.54
C CYS A 309 -17.85 -9.47 -2.30
N THR A 310 -18.59 -9.30 -1.20
CA THR A 310 -19.18 -8.00 -0.85
C THR A 310 -18.23 -7.06 -0.11
N MET A 311 -16.92 -7.35 -0.07
CA MET A 311 -15.95 -6.38 0.45
C MET A 311 -15.83 -5.24 -0.57
N THR A 312 -16.18 -4.04 -0.15
CA THR A 312 -16.11 -2.82 -0.96
C THR A 312 -14.85 -2.03 -0.60
N GLY A 313 -14.17 -1.49 -1.61
CA GLY A 313 -12.86 -0.85 -1.54
C GLY A 313 -12.05 -1.00 -2.79
#